data_AF-A0A3E1DDV3-F1
#
_entry.id   AF-A0A3E1DDV3-F1
#
_cell.length_a   1.000
_cell.length_b   1.000
_cell.length_c   1.000
_cell.angle_alpha   90.00
_cell.angle_beta   90.00
_cell.angle_gamma   90.00
#
_symmetry.space_group_name_H-M   'P 1'
#
loop_
_entity.id
_entity.type
_entity.pdbx_description
1 polymer ?
#
loop_
_entity_poly.entity_id
_entity_poly.type
_entity_poly.pdbx_seq_one_letter_code
_entity_poly.pdbx_strand_id
1 'polypeptide(L)'
;MSKEIKKGSKGIIVTEDNDVCRLLQFCPDIESWPTSWAGEEIDITPGREIVEFLKPFLLYLLTTKLSPKTLRRYRDHMWMLGGEVIGSLNDDPSLRRKPVEKVIFDLLEEEGGPLIWPQITEQQQDAFDASCRKLYRFLQTVIDKDKIILKN
;
A
#
# COMPACT_ATOMS: atom_id res chain seq x y z
N MET A 1 -5.16 -12.23 44.11
CA MET A 1 -6.20 -12.78 43.22
C MET A 1 -6.49 -11.74 42.16
N SER A 2 -5.66 -11.67 41.13
CA SER A 2 -5.78 -12.40 39.85
C SER A 2 -6.40 -11.46 38.82
N LYS A 3 -5.53 -10.80 38.06
CA LYS A 3 -5.85 -10.09 36.83
C LYS A 3 -6.14 -11.14 35.76
N GLU A 4 -7.33 -11.13 35.18
CA GLU A 4 -7.60 -11.87 33.95
C GLU A 4 -7.07 -11.07 32.75
N ILE A 5 -6.01 -11.59 32.15
CA ILE A 5 -5.52 -11.17 30.83
C ILE A 5 -6.36 -11.95 29.82
N LYS A 6 -7.32 -11.28 29.18
CA LYS A 6 -8.05 -11.86 28.06
C LYS A 6 -7.15 -11.88 26.82
N LYS A 7 -6.71 -13.08 26.47
CA LYS A 7 -6.00 -13.44 25.25
C LYS A 7 -6.92 -13.22 24.04
N GLY A 8 -6.73 -12.12 23.32
CA GLY A 8 -7.36 -11.86 22.04
C GLY A 8 -6.43 -12.29 20.90
N SER A 9 -6.69 -13.45 20.32
CA SER A 9 -6.20 -13.79 18.99
C SER A 9 -6.98 -13.00 17.96
N LYS A 10 -6.31 -12.18 17.13
CA LYS A 10 -6.79 -11.80 15.79
C LYS A 10 -5.64 -11.24 14.95
N GLY A 11 -5.18 -12.06 14.01
CA GLY A 11 -4.49 -11.59 12.82
C GLY A 11 -5.50 -10.82 11.97
N ILE A 12 -5.35 -9.51 12.02
CA ILE A 12 -5.74 -8.39 11.15
C ILE A 12 -5.17 -7.24 11.98
N ILE A 13 -4.27 -6.42 11.43
CA ILE A 13 -3.71 -5.29 12.18
C ILE A 13 -4.89 -4.37 12.50
N VAL A 14 -5.46 -4.49 13.70
CA VAL A 14 -6.38 -3.51 14.26
C VAL A 14 -5.52 -2.27 14.43
N THR A 15 -5.69 -1.29 13.56
CA THR A 15 -5.04 0.01 13.74
C THR A 15 -5.57 0.57 15.05
N GLU A 16 -4.73 0.59 16.08
CA GLU A 16 -5.05 1.29 17.32
C GLU A 16 -5.32 2.77 16.98
N ASP A 17 -6.15 3.48 17.75
CA ASP A 17 -6.49 4.89 17.47
C ASP A 17 -5.24 5.77 17.26
N ASN A 18 -4.13 5.40 17.91
CA ASN A 18 -2.82 6.03 17.75
C ASN A 18 -2.23 5.87 16.33
N ASP A 19 -2.35 4.69 15.71
CA ASP A 19 -1.85 4.46 14.36
C ASP A 19 -2.66 5.23 13.32
N VAL A 20 -3.98 5.32 13.50
CA VAL A 20 -4.84 6.16 12.66
C VAL A 20 -4.40 7.62 12.74
N CYS A 21 -4.21 8.16 13.95
CA CYS A 21 -3.73 9.54 14.12
C CYS A 21 -2.35 9.77 13.48
N ARG A 22 -1.41 8.85 13.65
CA ARG A 22 -0.05 8.96 13.07
C ARG A 22 -0.09 8.92 11.55
N LEU A 23 -0.91 8.05 10.98
CA LEU A 23 -1.08 7.95 9.54
C LEU A 23 -1.70 9.23 8.97
N LEU A 24 -2.74 9.77 9.60
CA LEU A 24 -3.36 11.02 9.16
C LEU A 24 -2.44 12.23 9.31
N GLN A 25 -1.54 12.26 10.29
CA GLN A 25 -0.51 13.29 10.37
C GLN A 25 0.52 13.20 9.24
N PHE A 26 0.86 11.99 8.82
CA PHE A 26 1.83 11.74 7.75
C PHE A 26 1.23 11.91 6.34
N CYS A 27 0.00 11.46 6.16
CA CYS A 27 -0.72 11.40 4.89
C CYS A 27 -2.18 11.89 5.10
N PRO A 28 -2.38 13.20 5.31
CA PRO A 28 -3.68 13.76 5.71
C PRO A 28 -4.78 13.64 4.66
N ASP A 29 -4.39 13.43 3.41
CA ASP A 29 -5.25 13.32 2.23
C ASP A 29 -5.49 11.87 1.80
N ILE A 30 -5.05 10.87 2.59
CA ILE A 30 -5.14 9.45 2.20
C ILE A 30 -6.57 9.01 1.85
N GLU A 31 -7.57 9.56 2.53
CA GLU A 31 -8.99 9.26 2.28
C GLU A 31 -9.51 9.90 0.97
N SER A 32 -8.79 10.88 0.43
CA SER A 32 -9.12 11.51 -0.86
C SER A 32 -8.46 10.83 -2.06
N TRP A 33 -7.50 9.93 -1.82
CA TRP A 33 -6.77 9.23 -2.87
C TRP A 33 -7.68 8.47 -3.85
N PRO A 34 -8.70 7.70 -3.41
CA PRO A 34 -9.58 6.98 -4.32
C PRO A 34 -10.27 7.90 -5.33
N THR A 35 -10.73 9.06 -4.86
CA THR A 35 -11.37 10.08 -5.71
C THR A 35 -10.36 10.77 -6.64
N SER A 36 -9.11 10.92 -6.21
CA SER A 36 -8.07 11.55 -7.03
C SER A 36 -7.60 10.67 -8.20
N TRP A 37 -7.73 9.35 -8.10
CA TRP A 37 -7.39 8.40 -9.17
C TRP A 37 -8.57 8.09 -10.08
N ALA A 38 -9.80 8.25 -9.58
CA ALA A 38 -11.00 7.85 -10.29
C ALA A 38 -11.21 8.67 -11.58
N GLY A 39 -11.30 7.96 -12.71
CA GLY A 39 -11.84 8.51 -13.95
C GLY A 39 -13.37 8.43 -13.96
N GLU A 40 -13.92 7.37 -13.36
CA GLU A 40 -15.35 7.13 -13.22
C GLU A 40 -15.71 6.68 -11.78
N GLU A 41 -16.99 6.72 -11.43
CA GLU A 41 -17.46 6.32 -10.10
C GLU A 41 -17.13 4.85 -9.76
N ILE A 42 -17.05 3.99 -10.78
CA ILE A 42 -16.68 2.58 -10.63
C ILE A 42 -15.23 2.39 -10.12
N ASP A 43 -14.39 3.42 -10.20
CA ASP A 43 -13.00 3.39 -9.74
C ASP A 43 -12.87 3.65 -8.23
N ILE A 44 -13.90 4.20 -7.61
CA ILE A 44 -13.86 4.58 -6.18
C ILE A 44 -13.73 3.35 -5.29
N THR A 45 -14.46 2.28 -5.60
CA THR A 45 -14.42 1.03 -4.82
C THR A 45 -13.03 0.38 -4.86
N PRO A 46 -12.44 0.05 -6.03
CA PRO A 46 -11.07 -0.46 -6.06
C PRO A 46 -10.06 0.55 -5.50
N GLY A 47 -10.27 1.86 -5.68
CA GLY A 47 -9.42 2.89 -5.07
C GLY A 47 -9.37 2.81 -3.54
N ARG A 48 -10.50 2.55 -2.88
CA ARG A 48 -10.54 2.33 -1.43
C ARG A 48 -9.80 1.06 -1.02
N GLU A 49 -9.96 -0.02 -1.77
CA GLU A 49 -9.27 -1.28 -1.51
C GLU A 49 -7.74 -1.13 -1.65
N ILE A 50 -7.27 -0.37 -2.65
CA ILE A 50 -5.85 -0.01 -2.81
C ILE A 50 -5.35 0.75 -1.57
N VAL A 51 -6.11 1.74 -1.11
CA VAL A 51 -5.74 2.51 0.09
C VAL A 51 -5.61 1.59 1.30
N GLU A 52 -6.60 0.74 1.57
CA GLU A 52 -6.55 -0.21 2.69
C GLU A 52 -5.34 -1.16 2.58
N PHE A 53 -5.01 -1.62 1.38
CA PHE A 53 -3.83 -2.45 1.13
C PHE A 53 -2.52 -1.72 1.45
N LEU A 54 -2.43 -0.42 1.13
CA LEU A 54 -1.22 0.38 1.32
C LEU A 54 -1.04 0.91 2.76
N LYS A 55 -2.12 1.05 3.55
CA LYS A 55 -2.10 1.58 4.93
C LYS A 55 -1.05 0.89 5.84
N PRO A 56 -0.95 -0.45 5.90
CA PRO A 56 0.07 -1.12 6.71
C PRO A 56 1.51 -0.75 6.32
N PHE A 57 1.78 -0.59 5.02
CA PHE A 57 3.10 -0.20 4.54
C PHE A 57 3.42 1.25 4.93
N LEU A 58 2.47 2.17 4.76
CA LEU A 58 2.65 3.58 5.16
C LEU A 58 2.92 3.72 6.66
N LEU A 59 2.24 2.94 7.49
CA LEU A 59 2.52 2.85 8.94
C LEU A 59 3.91 2.28 9.21
N TYR A 60 4.31 1.22 8.50
CA TYR A 60 5.65 0.64 8.62
C TYR A 60 6.73 1.68 8.30
N LEU A 61 6.55 2.52 7.27
CA LEU A 61 7.50 3.59 6.95
C LEU A 61 7.74 4.51 8.16
N LEU A 62 6.71 4.83 8.94
CA LEU A 62 6.83 5.67 10.15
C LEU A 62 7.59 5.01 11.30
N THR A 63 7.80 3.68 11.25
CA THR A 63 8.65 2.98 12.21
C THR A 63 10.12 2.93 11.78
N THR A 64 10.41 3.27 10.51
CA THR A 64 11.77 3.28 9.99
C THR A 64 12.48 4.60 10.27
N LYS A 65 13.82 4.57 10.35
CA LYS A 65 14.65 5.77 10.56
C LYS A 65 14.86 6.60 9.28
N LEU A 66 13.84 6.71 8.43
CA LEU A 66 13.91 7.47 7.19
C LEU A 66 13.79 8.98 7.46
N SER A 67 14.43 9.78 6.61
CA SER A 67 14.27 11.24 6.68
C SER A 67 12.85 11.64 6.26
N PRO A 68 12.32 12.79 6.74
CA PRO A 68 11.01 13.29 6.32
C PRO A 68 10.88 13.47 4.80
N LYS A 69 11.98 13.84 4.12
CA LYS A 69 12.02 13.97 2.65
C LYS A 69 11.80 12.62 1.98
N THR A 70 12.47 11.57 2.46
CA THR A 70 12.32 10.22 1.90
C THR A 70 10.94 9.63 2.17
N LEU A 71 10.39 9.88 3.38
CA LEU A 71 9.04 9.44 3.72
C LEU A 71 7.99 10.05 2.79
N ARG A 72 8.03 11.37 2.56
CA ARG A 72 7.12 12.03 1.60
C ARG A 72 7.24 11.44 0.20
N ARG A 73 8.47 11.26 -0.30
CA ARG A 73 8.69 10.64 -1.61
C ARG A 73 8.06 9.25 -1.70
N TYR A 74 8.24 8.41 -0.68
CA TYR A 74 7.63 7.08 -0.68
C TYR A 74 6.11 7.12 -0.64
N ARG A 75 5.52 8.00 0.18
CA ARG A 75 4.07 8.27 0.15
C ARG A 75 3.61 8.65 -1.26
N ASP A 76 4.28 9.61 -1.89
CA ASP A 76 3.89 10.12 -3.21
C ASP A 76 4.00 9.01 -4.28
N HIS A 77 5.02 8.16 -4.20
CA HIS A 77 5.12 6.99 -5.06
C HIS A 77 4.03 5.94 -4.79
N MET A 78 3.58 5.75 -3.55
CA MET A 78 2.42 4.90 -3.27
C MET A 78 1.14 5.48 -3.85
N TRP A 79 1.01 6.82 -3.87
CA TRP A 79 -0.08 7.48 -4.57
C TRP A 79 -0.01 7.25 -6.09
N MET A 80 1.17 7.35 -6.69
CA MET A 80 1.38 7.06 -8.13
C MET A 80 1.05 5.61 -8.48
N LEU A 81 1.48 4.65 -7.66
CA LEU A 81 1.17 3.23 -7.85
C LEU A 81 -0.34 2.99 -7.84
N GLY A 82 -1.08 3.63 -6.93
CA GLY A 82 -2.54 3.51 -6.91
C GLY A 82 -3.21 4.03 -8.17
N GLY A 83 -2.73 5.16 -8.70
CA GLY A 83 -3.19 5.69 -9.99
C GLY A 83 -2.93 4.72 -11.15
N GLU A 84 -1.74 4.12 -11.20
CA GLU A 84 -1.38 3.15 -12.25
C GLU A 84 -2.21 1.86 -12.17
N VAL A 85 -2.54 1.40 -10.95
CA VAL A 85 -3.44 0.25 -10.76
C VAL A 85 -4.85 0.57 -11.29
N ILE A 86 -5.39 1.75 -11.00
CA ILE A 86 -6.68 2.18 -11.54
C ILE A 86 -6.61 2.31 -13.08
N GLY A 87 -5.53 2.89 -13.61
CA GLY A 87 -5.27 2.95 -15.04
C GLY A 87 -5.29 1.57 -15.69
N SER A 88 -4.58 0.61 -15.11
CA SER A 88 -4.57 -0.79 -15.55
C SER A 88 -5.97 -1.44 -15.53
N LEU A 89 -6.77 -1.18 -14.49
CA LEU A 89 -8.15 -1.68 -14.39
C LEU A 89 -9.09 -1.07 -15.44
N ASN A 90 -8.78 0.13 -15.92
CA ASN A 90 -9.50 0.81 -16.99
C ASN A 90 -9.08 0.32 -18.37
N ASP A 91 -7.78 0.10 -18.58
CA ASP A 91 -7.22 -0.38 -19.83
C ASP A 91 -7.57 -1.86 -20.09
N ASP A 92 -7.54 -2.70 -19.04
CA ASP A 92 -8.01 -4.08 -19.09
C ASP A 92 -9.12 -4.35 -18.06
N PRO A 93 -10.40 -4.22 -18.46
CA PRO A 93 -11.53 -4.53 -17.60
C PRO A 93 -11.56 -5.97 -17.06
N SER A 94 -10.78 -6.89 -17.65
CA SER A 94 -10.64 -8.26 -17.16
C SER A 94 -10.03 -8.32 -15.76
N LEU A 95 -9.17 -7.35 -15.42
CA LEU A 95 -8.47 -7.25 -14.14
C LEU A 95 -9.43 -6.93 -12.99
N ARG A 96 -10.58 -6.30 -13.24
CA ARG A 96 -11.62 -6.03 -12.24
C ARG A 96 -12.25 -7.29 -11.64
N ARG A 97 -12.02 -8.46 -12.26
CA ARG A 97 -12.44 -9.76 -11.70
C ARG A 97 -11.43 -10.36 -10.73
N LYS A 98 -10.24 -9.75 -10.59
CA LYS A 98 -9.21 -10.17 -9.64
C LYS A 98 -9.33 -9.34 -8.36
N PRO A 99 -8.95 -9.89 -7.19
CA PRO A 99 -8.71 -9.10 -5.98
C PRO A 99 -7.64 -8.03 -6.25
N VAL A 100 -7.83 -6.82 -5.74
CA VAL A 100 -6.93 -5.69 -6.04
C VAL A 100 -5.51 -5.94 -5.56
N GLU A 101 -5.36 -6.67 -4.45
CA GLU A 101 -4.06 -7.04 -3.89
C GLU A 101 -3.29 -7.86 -4.90
N LYS A 102 -3.96 -8.79 -5.59
CA LYS A 102 -3.34 -9.60 -6.64
C LYS A 102 -2.93 -8.74 -7.83
N VAL A 103 -3.73 -7.76 -8.23
CA VAL A 103 -3.37 -6.83 -9.31
C VAL A 103 -2.13 -6.03 -8.93
N ILE A 104 -2.08 -5.48 -7.71
CA ILE A 104 -0.92 -4.75 -7.20
C ILE A 104 0.32 -5.66 -7.16
N PHE A 105 0.18 -6.90 -6.66
CA PHE A 105 1.29 -7.86 -6.64
C PHE A 105 1.76 -8.24 -8.04
N ASP A 106 0.85 -8.46 -9.00
CA ASP A 106 1.18 -8.79 -10.39
C ASP A 106 1.94 -7.62 -11.07
N LEU A 107 1.69 -6.36 -10.65
CA LEU A 107 2.38 -5.16 -11.14
C LEU A 107 3.71 -4.88 -10.43
N LEU A 108 3.93 -5.44 -9.24
CA LEU A 108 5.18 -5.30 -8.51
C LEU A 108 6.15 -6.39 -8.93
N GLU A 109 7.28 -6.00 -9.52
CA GLU A 109 8.35 -6.92 -9.87
C GLU A 109 9.47 -6.91 -8.80
N GLU A 110 10.32 -7.92 -8.81
CA GLU A 110 11.49 -7.97 -7.90
C GLU A 110 12.42 -6.76 -8.12
N GLU A 111 12.51 -6.30 -9.38
CA GLU A 111 13.37 -5.19 -9.78
C GLU A 111 12.70 -3.82 -9.67
N GLY A 112 11.38 -3.72 -9.48
CA GLY A 112 10.72 -2.40 -9.53
C GLY A 112 9.19 -2.42 -9.47
N GLY A 113 8.60 -1.34 -9.95
CA GLY A 113 7.16 -1.24 -10.13
C GLY A 113 6.79 -1.11 -11.61
N PRO A 114 5.50 -0.87 -11.91
CA PRO A 114 5.07 -0.63 -13.28
C PRO A 114 5.70 0.65 -13.85
N LEU A 115 5.81 0.71 -15.18
CA LEU A 115 6.14 1.95 -15.87
C LEU A 115 5.00 2.95 -15.71
N ILE A 116 5.29 4.13 -15.19
CA ILE A 116 4.25 5.13 -14.90
C ILE A 116 3.83 5.86 -16.17
N TRP A 117 2.50 5.95 -16.38
CA TRP A 117 1.91 6.76 -17.43
C TRP A 117 1.17 8.00 -16.87
N PRO A 118 1.32 9.20 -17.47
CA PRO A 118 2.22 9.53 -18.57
C PRO A 118 3.69 9.40 -18.18
N GLN A 119 4.54 9.15 -19.19
CA GLN A 119 5.95 8.87 -18.98
C GLN A 119 6.65 9.94 -18.13
N ILE A 120 7.25 9.49 -17.03
CA ILE A 120 8.14 10.29 -16.18
C ILE A 120 9.59 10.13 -16.64
N THR A 121 10.50 10.97 -16.12
CA THR A 121 11.93 10.82 -16.41
C THR A 121 12.48 9.51 -15.86
N GLU A 122 13.54 8.98 -16.47
CA GLU A 122 14.23 7.76 -16.01
C GLU A 122 14.62 7.86 -14.53
N GLN A 123 15.19 9.00 -14.11
CA GLN A 123 15.55 9.22 -12.70
C GLN A 123 14.34 9.16 -11.75
N GLN A 124 13.16 9.61 -12.19
CA GLN A 124 11.93 9.51 -11.40
C GLN A 124 11.42 8.07 -11.36
N GLN A 125 11.48 7.34 -12.49
CA GLN A 125 11.14 5.92 -12.56
C GLN A 125 12.06 5.09 -11.64
N ASP A 126 13.38 5.31 -11.68
CA ASP A 126 14.33 4.63 -10.78
C ASP A 126 13.99 4.85 -9.29
N ALA A 127 13.57 6.07 -8.94
CA ALA A 127 13.19 6.42 -7.59
C ALA A 127 11.85 5.77 -7.19
N PHE A 128 10.91 5.70 -8.12
CA PHE A 128 9.64 4.98 -7.96
C PHE A 128 9.89 3.49 -7.77
N ASP A 129 10.68 2.86 -8.64
CA ASP A 129 11.05 1.44 -8.58
C ASP A 129 11.74 1.10 -7.26
N ALA A 130 12.64 1.95 -6.77
CA ALA A 130 13.25 1.77 -5.45
C ALA A 130 12.23 1.74 -4.30
N SER A 131 11.11 2.43 -4.46
CA SER A 131 10.02 2.47 -3.48
C SER A 131 9.14 1.22 -3.61
N CYS A 132 8.83 0.80 -4.83
CA CYS A 132 8.14 -0.46 -5.13
C CYS A 132 8.92 -1.68 -4.63
N ARG A 133 10.23 -1.75 -4.83
CA ARG A 133 11.09 -2.80 -4.24
C ARG A 133 10.99 -2.84 -2.72
N LYS A 134 10.84 -1.69 -2.06
CA LYS A 134 10.68 -1.64 -0.60
C LYS A 134 9.30 -2.13 -0.16
N LEU A 135 8.24 -1.79 -0.89
CA LEU A 135 6.90 -2.33 -0.68
C LEU A 135 6.91 -3.85 -0.87
N TYR A 136 7.48 -4.34 -1.98
CA TYR A 136 7.61 -5.77 -2.28
C TYR A 136 8.29 -6.53 -1.14
N ARG A 137 9.45 -6.04 -0.66
CA ARG A 137 10.14 -6.63 0.50
C ARG A 137 9.30 -6.61 1.77
N PHE A 138 8.59 -5.50 2.04
CA PHE A 138 7.68 -5.43 3.18
C PHE A 138 6.61 -6.51 3.10
N LEU A 139 5.97 -6.66 1.94
CA LEU A 139 4.93 -7.66 1.70
C LEU A 139 5.46 -9.08 1.89
N GLN A 140 6.68 -9.39 1.42
CA GLN A 140 7.34 -10.66 1.69
C GLN A 140 7.48 -10.93 3.19
N THR A 141 7.87 -9.93 3.99
CA THR A 141 7.98 -10.10 5.46
C THR A 141 6.65 -10.36 6.16
N VAL A 142 5.54 -9.87 5.61
CA VAL A 142 4.20 -10.09 6.14
C VAL A 142 3.72 -11.49 5.78
N ILE A 143 3.87 -11.89 4.51
CA ILE A 143 3.50 -13.23 4.01
C ILE A 143 4.24 -14.33 4.77
N ASP A 144 5.54 -14.14 5.03
CA ASP A 144 6.32 -15.12 5.78
C ASP A 144 5.87 -15.25 7.23
N LYS A 145 5.43 -14.14 7.86
CA LYS A 145 4.85 -14.17 9.22
C LYS A 145 3.55 -14.96 9.26
N ASP A 146 2.66 -14.80 8.28
CA ASP A 146 1.40 -15.55 8.23
C ASP A 146 1.63 -17.06 8.05
N LYS A 147 2.65 -17.45 7.28
CA LYS A 147 3.08 -18.85 7.18
C LYS A 147 3.66 -19.42 8.49
N ILE A 148 4.27 -18.58 9.31
CA ILE A 148 4.82 -18.98 10.63
C ILE A 148 3.70 -19.13 11.66
N ILE A 149 2.70 -18.24 11.65
CA ILE A 149 1.58 -18.28 12.62
C ILE A 149 0.67 -19.49 12.39
N LEU A 150 0.57 -20.02 11.16
CA LEU A 150 -0.20 -21.23 10.84
C LEU A 150 0.53 -22.56 11.13
N LYS A 151 1.77 -22.52 11.65
CA LYS A 151 2.56 -23.72 11.98
C LYS A 151 2.71 -24.02 13.49
N ASN A 152 2.04 -23.27 14.37
CA ASN A 152 2.08 -23.45 15.83
C ASN A 152 0.71 -23.71 16.44
#